data_AF-A0A382YPP4-F1
#
_entry.id   AF-A0A382YPP4-F1
#
_cell.length_a   1.000
_cell.length_b   1.000
_cell.length_c   1.000
_cell.angle_alpha   90.00
_cell.angle_beta   90.00
_cell.angle_gamma   90.00
#
_symmetry.space_group_name_H-M   'P 1'
#
loop_
_entity.id
_entity.type
_entity.pdbx_description
1 polymer ?
#
loop_
_entity_poly.entity_id
_entity_poly.type
_entity_poly.pdbx_seq_one_letter_code
_entity_poly.pdbx_strand_id
1 'polypeptide(L)'
;RTEVMERRLKLLEEKNLFRTVDREKYSMLFDFYDIETAVDTLIKNSAGVYFFQSDPDPDGLQRKYPLVGIYENRIFPSASLAIALKHYGVAFDDVEIIPGKHLRFDLPKPDEHGRTEISIPINAKGQMQVNWAGNWEDPETGETDLIHYDYSVLKRFQKLERRNYILSEFKKIINSSYGGKVSNESYNAAKKYIDASDNESIKIVKGAAKAVRQYGQIEKLILKNPKHPKLKQIPKSVLNELTNNNIIADEFSDTVRAKKPT
;
A
#
# COMPACT_ATOMS: atom_id res chain seq x y z
N ARG A 1 2.72 22.01 3.39
CA ARG A 1 2.92 20.56 3.14
C ARG A 1 3.16 19.85 4.48
N THR A 2 2.89 18.54 4.55
CA THR A 2 3.13 17.74 5.76
C THR A 2 4.59 17.28 5.84
N GLU A 3 5.09 16.98 7.04
CA GLU A 3 6.46 16.45 7.23
C GLU A 3 6.70 15.14 6.47
N VAL A 4 5.66 14.29 6.38
CA VAL A 4 5.71 13.03 5.62
C VAL A 4 5.92 13.29 4.14
N MET A 5 5.23 14.31 3.60
CA MET A 5 5.35 14.66 2.19
C MET A 5 6.75 15.18 1.86
N GLU A 6 7.28 16.09 2.67
CA GLU A 6 8.64 16.63 2.50
C GLU A 6 9.69 15.52 2.53
N ARG A 7 9.59 14.60 3.50
CA ARG A 7 10.48 13.44 3.60
C ARG A 7 10.44 12.60 2.33
N ARG A 8 9.25 12.34 1.78
CA ARG A 8 9.11 11.50 0.57
C ARG A 8 9.59 12.21 -0.68
N LEU A 9 9.33 13.51 -0.84
CA LEU A 9 9.89 14.29 -1.93
C LEU A 9 11.42 14.25 -1.92
N LYS A 10 12.04 14.38 -0.75
CA LYS A 10 13.49 14.22 -0.60
C LYS A 10 13.97 12.82 -1.00
N LEU A 11 13.26 11.75 -0.64
CA LEU A 11 13.60 10.39 -1.07
C LEU A 11 13.50 10.21 -2.59
N LEU A 12 12.53 10.87 -3.24
CA LEU A 12 12.41 10.85 -4.70
C LEU A 12 13.57 11.59 -5.38
N GLU A 13 14.01 12.70 -4.78
CA GLU A 13 15.18 13.47 -5.22
C GLU A 13 16.48 12.67 -5.10
N GLU A 14 16.71 12.04 -3.95
CA GLU A 14 17.87 11.16 -3.69
C GLU A 14 17.96 9.98 -4.68
N LYS A 15 16.82 9.59 -5.27
CA LYS A 15 16.73 8.53 -6.27
C LYS A 15 16.69 9.01 -7.72
N ASN A 16 16.83 10.31 -7.96
CA ASN A 16 16.74 10.92 -9.28
C ASN A 16 15.47 10.53 -10.06
N LEU A 17 14.31 10.52 -9.38
CA LEU A 17 13.03 10.09 -9.97
C LEU A 17 12.24 11.22 -10.64
N PHE A 18 12.75 12.44 -10.58
CA PHE A 18 12.23 13.61 -11.26
C PHE A 18 13.38 14.54 -11.59
N ARG A 19 13.13 15.50 -12.48
CA ARG A 19 14.08 16.59 -12.78
C ARG A 19 13.55 17.93 -12.27
N THR A 20 14.44 18.78 -11.77
CA THR A 20 14.11 20.15 -11.38
C THR A 20 14.26 21.08 -12.59
N VAL A 21 13.29 21.95 -12.83
CA VAL A 21 13.26 22.85 -13.99
C VAL A 21 12.78 24.25 -13.63
N ASP A 22 13.00 25.19 -14.54
CA ASP A 22 12.27 26.47 -14.55
C ASP A 22 10.81 26.22 -14.95
N ARG A 23 9.88 26.44 -14.01
CA ARG A 23 8.45 26.18 -14.19
C ARG A 23 7.86 27.00 -15.34
N GLU A 24 8.30 28.23 -15.56
CA GLU A 24 7.71 29.11 -16.57
C GLU A 24 7.91 28.56 -17.98
N LYS A 25 9.09 27.97 -18.25
CA LYS A 25 9.41 27.30 -19.52
C LYS A 25 8.51 26.09 -19.81
N TYR A 26 7.96 25.48 -18.77
CA TYR A 26 7.15 24.27 -18.84
C TYR A 26 5.72 24.47 -18.33
N SER A 27 5.26 25.72 -18.25
CA SER A 27 3.95 26.11 -17.70
C SER A 27 2.75 25.47 -18.39
N MET A 28 2.91 25.04 -19.64
CA MET A 28 1.86 24.38 -20.42
C MET A 28 1.75 22.88 -20.17
N LEU A 29 2.75 22.25 -19.53
CA LEU A 29 2.72 20.81 -19.23
C LEU A 29 1.55 20.46 -18.32
N PHE A 30 1.16 19.17 -18.35
CA PHE A 30 0.17 18.63 -17.44
C PHE A 30 0.56 18.86 -15.98
N ASP A 31 -0.13 19.78 -15.30
CA ASP A 31 0.18 20.22 -13.94
C ASP A 31 -0.60 19.39 -12.91
N PHE A 32 0.14 18.67 -12.07
CA PHE A 32 -0.44 18.05 -10.90
C PHE A 32 -0.73 19.15 -9.89
N TYR A 33 -2.01 19.48 -9.69
CA TYR A 33 -2.40 20.45 -8.67
C TYR A 33 -1.96 20.01 -7.27
N ASP A 34 -2.06 18.70 -7.01
CA ASP A 34 -1.58 18.03 -5.80
C ASP A 34 -1.07 16.64 -6.18
N ILE A 35 -0.16 16.09 -5.38
CA ILE A 35 0.34 14.72 -5.57
C ILE A 35 0.30 13.97 -4.24
N GLU A 36 -0.01 12.68 -4.31
CA GLU A 36 0.26 11.75 -3.20
C GLU A 36 1.45 10.87 -3.57
N THR A 37 2.55 11.04 -2.85
CA THR A 37 3.76 10.23 -3.05
C THR A 37 3.58 8.84 -2.44
N ALA A 38 4.18 7.82 -3.08
CA ALA A 38 4.16 6.46 -2.58
C ALA A 38 4.78 6.32 -1.18
N VAL A 39 4.50 5.21 -0.49
CA VAL A 39 5.08 4.96 0.83
C VAL A 39 6.59 4.79 0.74
N ASP A 40 7.29 5.19 1.79
CA ASP A 40 8.75 5.17 1.89
C ASP A 40 9.36 3.83 1.48
N THR A 41 8.75 2.73 1.89
CA THR A 41 9.20 1.37 1.56
C THR A 41 9.20 1.13 0.05
N LEU A 42 8.19 1.62 -0.67
CA LEU A 42 8.15 1.48 -2.13
C LEU A 42 9.15 2.39 -2.81
N ILE A 43 9.29 3.65 -2.36
CA ILE A 43 10.31 4.54 -2.91
C ILE A 43 11.71 3.92 -2.76
N LYS A 44 12.02 3.37 -1.58
CA LYS A 44 13.34 2.79 -1.29
C LYS A 44 13.62 1.47 -2.01
N ASN A 45 12.64 0.59 -2.11
CA ASN A 45 12.88 -0.79 -2.56
C ASN A 45 12.39 -1.11 -3.98
N SER A 46 11.58 -0.24 -4.59
CA SER A 46 11.16 -0.43 -5.98
C SER A 46 12.21 0.09 -6.98
N ALA A 47 12.04 -0.31 -8.24
CA ALA A 47 12.79 0.24 -9.36
C ALA A 47 12.48 1.72 -9.63
N GLY A 48 11.36 2.24 -9.14
CA GLY A 48 10.92 3.61 -9.33
C GLY A 48 9.45 3.77 -8.99
N VAL A 49 9.05 5.02 -8.72
CA VAL A 49 7.66 5.40 -8.43
C VAL A 49 7.29 6.51 -9.39
N TYR A 50 6.24 6.27 -10.17
CA TYR A 50 5.84 7.14 -11.28
C TYR A 50 4.32 7.31 -11.28
N PHE A 51 3.84 8.32 -12.00
CA PHE A 51 2.41 8.54 -12.15
C PHE A 51 1.84 7.74 -13.33
N PHE A 52 0.55 7.43 -13.24
CA PHE A 52 -0.24 6.80 -14.28
C PHE A 52 -1.64 7.44 -14.30
N GLN A 53 -1.66 8.75 -14.56
CA GLN A 53 -2.88 9.55 -14.59
C GLN A 53 -3.04 10.16 -15.97
N SER A 54 -4.27 10.17 -16.49
CA SER A 54 -4.64 10.79 -17.75
C SER A 54 -5.88 11.68 -17.54
N ASP A 55 -5.97 12.74 -18.33
CA ASP A 55 -7.19 13.54 -18.42
C ASP A 55 -8.07 12.96 -19.54
N PRO A 56 -9.37 12.69 -19.28
CA PRO A 56 -10.30 12.37 -20.35
C PRO A 56 -10.48 13.58 -21.27
N ASP A 57 -10.72 13.32 -22.56
CA ASP A 57 -11.20 14.35 -23.49
C ASP A 57 -12.59 14.84 -23.04
N PRO A 58 -13.10 15.99 -23.56
CA PRO A 58 -14.40 16.55 -23.15
C PRO A 58 -15.60 15.61 -23.32
N ASP A 59 -15.49 14.58 -24.16
CA ASP A 59 -16.50 13.53 -24.37
C ASP A 59 -16.37 12.36 -23.36
N GLY A 60 -15.44 12.45 -22.42
CA GLY A 60 -15.16 11.42 -21.41
C GLY A 60 -14.20 10.31 -21.87
N LEU A 61 -13.82 10.29 -23.16
CA LEU A 61 -12.96 9.23 -23.70
C LEU A 61 -11.48 9.58 -23.54
N GLN A 62 -10.65 8.60 -23.21
CA GLN A 62 -9.21 8.79 -23.04
C GLN A 62 -8.45 8.39 -24.29
N ARG A 63 -8.00 9.39 -25.06
CA ARG A 63 -7.20 9.19 -26.29
C ARG A 63 -5.82 9.80 -26.22
N LYS A 64 -5.50 10.47 -25.11
CA LYS A 64 -4.25 11.17 -24.88
C LYS A 64 -3.68 10.73 -23.55
N TYR A 65 -2.36 10.55 -23.51
CA TYR A 65 -1.67 10.14 -22.30
C TYR A 65 -0.49 11.06 -22.02
N PRO A 66 -0.42 11.72 -20.85
CA PRO A 66 0.72 12.54 -20.48
C PRO A 66 1.97 11.68 -20.28
N LEU A 67 3.02 11.94 -21.05
CA LEU A 67 4.31 11.27 -20.87
C LEU A 67 5.12 11.86 -19.72
N VAL A 68 4.87 13.14 -19.44
CA VAL A 68 5.43 13.87 -18.31
C VAL A 68 4.36 14.73 -17.68
N GLY A 69 4.52 15.00 -16.38
CA GLY A 69 3.71 15.98 -15.68
C GLY A 69 4.59 16.82 -14.77
N ILE A 70 4.14 18.05 -14.51
CA ILE A 70 4.85 19.01 -13.68
C ILE A 70 4.13 19.13 -12.33
N TYR A 71 4.89 19.16 -11.25
CA TYR A 71 4.40 19.51 -9.92
C TYR A 71 5.39 20.51 -9.34
N GLU A 72 4.93 21.74 -9.11
CA GLU A 72 5.78 22.87 -8.73
C GLU A 72 6.89 23.09 -9.78
N ASN A 73 8.16 23.02 -9.38
CA ASN A 73 9.33 23.14 -10.26
C ASN A 73 9.93 21.78 -10.65
N ARG A 74 9.16 20.69 -10.55
CA ARG A 74 9.63 19.32 -10.80
C ARG A 74 8.84 18.67 -11.91
N ILE A 75 9.53 18.10 -12.89
CA ILE A 75 8.90 17.27 -13.92
C ILE A 75 9.12 15.81 -13.57
N PHE A 76 8.02 15.07 -13.52
CA PHE A 76 8.00 13.63 -13.32
C PHE A 76 7.79 12.93 -14.67
N PRO A 77 8.42 11.77 -14.92
CA PRO A 77 8.05 10.90 -16.01
C PRO A 77 6.83 10.05 -15.64
N SER A 78 6.00 9.76 -16.64
CA SER A 78 4.95 8.74 -16.52
C SER A 78 5.58 7.36 -16.35
N ALA A 79 4.84 6.39 -15.80
CA ALA A 79 5.34 5.04 -15.64
C ALA A 79 5.77 4.42 -16.98
N SER A 80 4.99 4.61 -18.04
CA SER A 80 5.31 4.10 -19.39
C SER A 80 6.60 4.68 -19.94
N LEU A 81 6.82 5.99 -19.81
CA LEU A 81 8.07 6.62 -20.23
C LEU A 81 9.25 6.09 -19.41
N ALA A 82 9.10 6.01 -18.09
CA ALA A 82 10.16 5.51 -17.22
C ALA A 82 10.54 4.05 -17.52
N ILE A 83 9.56 3.20 -17.82
CA ILE A 83 9.79 1.81 -18.25
C ILE A 83 10.55 1.78 -19.57
N ALA A 84 10.17 2.61 -20.55
CA ALA A 84 10.85 2.69 -21.84
C ALA A 84 12.30 3.16 -21.69
N LEU A 85 12.55 4.24 -20.91
CA LEU A 85 13.90 4.73 -20.64
C LEU A 85 14.75 3.68 -19.94
N LYS A 86 14.18 2.96 -18.97
CA LYS A 86 14.87 1.86 -18.30
C LYS A 86 15.21 0.71 -19.25
N HIS A 87 14.29 0.36 -20.16
CA HIS A 87 14.53 -0.65 -21.19
C HIS A 87 15.72 -0.29 -22.08
N TYR A 88 15.80 0.98 -22.51
CA TYR A 88 16.88 1.48 -23.36
C TYR A 88 18.16 1.89 -22.59
N GLY A 89 18.13 1.90 -21.26
CA GLY A 89 19.27 2.31 -20.43
C GLY A 89 19.57 3.82 -20.52
N VAL A 90 18.55 4.64 -20.71
CA VAL A 90 18.64 6.11 -20.83
C VAL A 90 18.20 6.78 -19.52
N ALA A 91 18.94 7.78 -19.05
CA ALA A 91 18.53 8.54 -17.87
C ALA A 91 17.43 9.56 -18.23
N PHE A 92 16.55 9.88 -17.27
CA PHE A 92 15.47 10.84 -17.54
C PHE A 92 15.99 12.26 -17.81
N ASP A 93 17.16 12.62 -17.28
CA ASP A 93 17.80 13.90 -17.53
C ASP A 93 18.29 14.06 -18.99
N ASP A 94 18.53 12.95 -19.69
CA ASP A 94 18.93 12.94 -21.10
C ASP A 94 17.75 13.09 -22.06
N VAL A 95 16.53 13.24 -21.53
CA VAL A 95 15.32 13.38 -22.33
C VAL A 95 15.06 14.85 -22.66
N GLU A 96 15.17 15.16 -23.94
CA GLU A 96 14.73 16.44 -24.49
C GLU A 96 13.21 16.51 -24.47
N ILE A 97 12.66 17.57 -23.89
CA ILE A 97 11.22 17.81 -23.82
C ILE A 97 10.93 19.19 -24.36
N ILE A 98 10.28 19.23 -25.51
CA ILE A 98 9.79 20.46 -26.14
C ILE A 98 8.26 20.38 -26.20
N PRO A 99 7.56 21.00 -25.22
CA PRO A 99 6.11 21.02 -25.20
C PRO A 99 5.52 21.51 -26.52
N GLY A 100 4.55 20.78 -27.06
CA GLY A 100 3.89 21.10 -28.34
C GLY A 100 4.65 20.63 -29.58
N LYS A 101 5.81 19.98 -29.42
CA LYS A 101 6.56 19.38 -30.53
C LYS A 101 6.82 17.90 -30.27
N HIS A 102 7.75 17.58 -29.38
CA HIS A 102 8.19 16.22 -29.15
C HIS A 102 8.91 16.05 -27.80
N LEU A 103 8.96 14.79 -27.39
CA LEU A 103 9.89 14.27 -26.41
C LEU A 103 10.90 13.40 -27.17
N ARG A 104 12.20 13.60 -26.97
CA ARG A 104 13.25 12.89 -27.71
C ARG A 104 14.37 12.43 -26.79
N PHE A 105 14.95 11.28 -27.10
CA PHE A 105 16.18 10.79 -26.47
C PHE A 105 16.98 9.91 -27.44
N ASP A 106 18.30 9.98 -27.31
CA ASP A 106 19.23 9.15 -28.07
C ASP A 106 19.39 7.78 -27.39
N LEU A 107 19.60 6.75 -28.21
CA LEU A 107 19.79 5.38 -27.73
C LEU A 107 21.28 5.07 -27.57
N PRO A 108 21.72 4.48 -26.45
CA PRO A 108 23.13 4.10 -26.26
C PRO A 108 23.61 3.07 -27.30
N LYS A 109 22.69 2.27 -27.83
CA LYS A 109 22.89 1.29 -28.90
C LYS A 109 21.64 1.27 -29.79
N PRO A 110 21.77 0.96 -31.08
CA PRO A 110 20.62 0.76 -31.93
C PRO A 110 19.66 -0.30 -31.37
N ASP A 111 18.36 -0.06 -31.46
CA ASP A 111 17.35 -1.02 -31.00
C ASP A 111 17.11 -2.18 -31.99
N GLU A 112 16.14 -3.05 -31.72
CA GLU A 112 15.80 -4.18 -32.60
C GLU A 112 15.33 -3.76 -34.01
N HIS A 113 15.00 -2.49 -34.21
CA HIS A 113 14.62 -1.90 -35.50
C HIS A 113 15.73 -1.05 -36.13
N GLY A 114 16.93 -1.02 -35.53
CA GLY A 114 18.07 -0.24 -35.98
C GLY A 114 17.96 1.27 -35.74
N ARG A 115 17.00 1.71 -34.92
CA ARG A 115 16.83 3.13 -34.55
C ARG A 115 17.95 3.53 -33.60
N THR A 116 18.50 4.72 -33.78
CA THR A 116 19.52 5.30 -32.89
C THR A 116 18.94 6.36 -31.95
N GLU A 117 17.70 6.77 -32.17
CA GLU A 117 16.98 7.75 -31.37
C GLU A 117 15.49 7.41 -31.36
N ILE A 118 14.80 7.89 -30.34
CA ILE A 118 13.34 7.82 -30.23
C ILE A 118 12.81 9.24 -30.11
N SER A 119 11.85 9.60 -30.97
CA SER A 119 11.16 10.88 -30.93
C SER A 119 9.65 10.64 -30.91
N ILE A 120 9.01 11.08 -29.82
CA ILE A 120 7.59 10.90 -29.57
C ILE A 120 6.89 12.26 -29.67
N PRO A 121 5.98 12.47 -30.65
CA PRO A 121 5.22 13.71 -30.74
C PRO A 121 4.36 13.93 -29.48
N ILE A 122 4.44 15.14 -28.93
CA ILE A 122 3.64 15.54 -27.76
C ILE A 122 2.97 16.89 -28.01
N ASN A 123 1.76 17.08 -27.45
CA ASN A 123 1.12 18.38 -27.42
C ASN A 123 1.76 19.31 -26.36
N ALA A 124 1.24 20.54 -26.24
CA ALA A 124 1.74 21.52 -25.26
C ALA A 124 1.63 21.05 -23.80
N LYS A 125 0.69 20.13 -23.52
CA LYS A 125 0.50 19.50 -22.21
C LYS A 125 1.43 18.31 -21.95
N GLY A 126 2.31 17.96 -22.89
CA GLY A 126 3.18 16.78 -22.77
C GLY A 126 2.46 15.46 -23.02
N GLN A 127 1.29 15.49 -23.66
CA GLN A 127 0.49 14.31 -23.95
C GLN A 127 0.79 13.78 -25.35
N MET A 128 0.97 12.46 -25.44
CA MET A 128 1.00 11.76 -26.71
C MET A 128 -0.41 11.27 -27.09
N GLN A 129 -0.68 11.14 -28.38
CA GLN A 129 -1.87 10.46 -28.87
C GLN A 129 -1.71 8.95 -28.63
N VAL A 130 -2.69 8.33 -28.00
CA VAL A 130 -2.72 6.88 -27.77
C VAL A 130 -3.79 6.28 -28.67
N ASN A 131 -3.41 5.23 -29.39
CA ASN A 131 -4.35 4.31 -30.00
C ASN A 131 -4.26 3.00 -29.23
N TRP A 132 -5.34 2.59 -28.57
CA TRP A 132 -5.40 1.32 -27.85
C TRP A 132 -5.49 0.20 -28.88
N ALA A 133 -4.36 -0.47 -29.13
CA ALA A 133 -4.28 -1.62 -30.02
C ALA A 133 -4.19 -2.89 -29.17
N GLY A 134 -5.34 -3.56 -28.97
CA GLY A 134 -5.40 -4.86 -28.29
C GLY A 134 -6.42 -4.91 -27.15
N ASN A 135 -6.62 -6.12 -26.62
CA ASN A 135 -7.43 -6.34 -25.44
C ASN A 135 -6.57 -6.06 -24.20
N TRP A 136 -7.08 -5.25 -23.27
CA TRP A 136 -6.43 -4.95 -21.99
C TRP A 136 -6.31 -6.19 -21.08
N GLU A 137 -7.29 -7.07 -21.20
CA GLU A 137 -7.41 -8.33 -20.48
C GLU A 137 -7.48 -9.43 -21.53
N ASP A 138 -6.65 -10.46 -21.36
CA ASP A 138 -6.72 -11.65 -22.20
C ASP A 138 -8.12 -12.28 -22.06
N PRO A 139 -8.87 -12.43 -23.16
CA PRO A 139 -10.25 -12.89 -23.09
C PRO A 139 -10.39 -14.36 -22.68
N GLU A 140 -9.32 -15.17 -22.76
CA GLU A 140 -9.32 -16.59 -22.38
C GLU A 140 -8.83 -16.78 -20.94
N THR A 141 -7.79 -16.07 -20.52
CA THR A 141 -7.16 -16.25 -19.20
C THR A 141 -7.62 -15.26 -18.14
N GLY A 142 -8.18 -14.11 -18.55
CA GLY A 142 -8.51 -12.99 -17.66
C GLY A 142 -7.28 -12.27 -17.12
N GLU A 143 -6.08 -12.55 -17.66
CA GLU A 143 -4.84 -11.91 -17.24
C GLU A 143 -4.68 -10.55 -17.92
N THR A 144 -4.28 -9.55 -17.15
CA THR A 144 -3.95 -8.21 -17.66
C THR A 144 -2.45 -8.06 -17.82
N ASP A 145 -1.99 -7.26 -18.78
CA ASP A 145 -0.56 -6.97 -19.01
C ASP A 145 0.16 -6.41 -17.77
N LEU A 146 -0.58 -5.77 -16.86
CA LEU A 146 -0.06 -5.20 -15.62
C LEU A 146 -0.89 -5.66 -14.42
N ILE A 147 -0.25 -6.32 -13.46
CA ILE A 147 -0.90 -6.65 -12.19
C ILE A 147 -1.16 -5.36 -11.41
N HIS A 148 -2.43 -5.05 -11.19
CA HIS A 148 -2.85 -3.88 -10.43
C HIS A 148 -3.21 -4.25 -8.98
N TYR A 149 -2.52 -3.63 -8.03
CA TYR A 149 -2.93 -3.63 -6.63
C TYR A 149 -3.43 -2.25 -6.25
N ASP A 150 -4.66 -2.17 -5.74
CA ASP A 150 -5.19 -0.90 -5.23
C ASP A 150 -4.28 -0.38 -4.11
N TYR A 151 -3.76 0.83 -4.33
CA TYR A 151 -2.87 1.49 -3.38
C TYR A 151 -3.54 1.70 -2.00
N SER A 152 -4.85 1.82 -1.95
CA SER A 152 -5.63 1.91 -0.70
C SER A 152 -5.48 0.66 0.16
N VAL A 153 -5.39 -0.52 -0.46
CA VAL A 153 -5.18 -1.81 0.21
C VAL A 153 -3.78 -1.85 0.81
N LEU A 154 -2.76 -1.43 0.06
CA LEU A 154 -1.38 -1.37 0.55
C LEU A 154 -1.23 -0.40 1.74
N LYS A 155 -1.84 0.79 1.66
CA LYS A 155 -1.83 1.75 2.78
C LYS A 155 -2.54 1.19 4.01
N ARG A 156 -3.67 0.51 3.81
CA ARG A 156 -4.42 -0.12 4.91
C ARG A 156 -3.62 -1.24 5.54
N PHE A 157 -2.98 -2.08 4.72
CA PHE A 157 -2.08 -3.12 5.18
C PHE A 157 -0.95 -2.54 6.00
N GLN A 158 -0.21 -1.55 5.50
CA GLN A 158 0.88 -0.89 6.25
C GLN A 158 0.42 -0.37 7.62
N LYS A 159 -0.78 0.23 7.70
CA LYS A 159 -1.35 0.74 8.96
C LYS A 159 -1.71 -0.38 9.95
N LEU A 160 -2.15 -1.53 9.45
CA LEU A 160 -2.71 -2.60 10.27
C LEU A 160 -1.73 -3.74 10.56
N GLU A 161 -0.75 -3.97 9.69
CA GLU A 161 0.17 -5.11 9.73
C GLU A 161 0.91 -5.17 11.07
N ARG A 162 1.57 -4.07 11.46
CA ARG A 162 2.31 -4.04 12.74
C ARG A 162 1.38 -4.30 13.92
N ARG A 163 0.19 -3.70 13.94
CA ARG A 163 -0.80 -3.94 14.99
C ARG A 163 -1.25 -5.40 15.00
N ASN A 164 -1.58 -5.98 13.85
CA ASN A 164 -2.02 -7.36 13.74
C ASN A 164 -0.93 -8.34 14.16
N TYR A 165 0.32 -8.08 13.76
CA TYR A 165 1.49 -8.83 14.20
C TYR A 165 1.62 -8.81 15.73
N ILE A 166 1.59 -7.61 16.35
CA ILE A 166 1.66 -7.46 17.81
C ILE A 166 0.54 -8.25 18.50
N LEU A 167 -0.69 -8.12 18.00
CA LEU A 167 -1.85 -8.81 18.59
C LEU A 167 -1.73 -10.35 18.45
N SER A 168 -1.26 -10.82 17.30
CA SER A 168 -1.04 -12.25 17.02
C SER A 168 0.03 -12.83 17.92
N GLU A 169 1.21 -12.21 17.98
CA GLU A 169 2.32 -12.68 18.82
C GLU A 169 1.98 -12.58 20.31
N PHE A 170 1.27 -11.53 20.73
CA PHE A 170 0.77 -11.44 22.10
C PHE A 170 -0.16 -12.62 22.42
N LYS A 171 -1.16 -12.88 21.56
CA LYS A 171 -2.09 -14.01 21.74
C LYS A 171 -1.34 -15.35 21.79
N LYS A 172 -0.36 -15.54 20.92
CA LYS A 172 0.46 -16.76 20.85
C LYS A 172 1.25 -16.98 22.14
N ILE A 173 1.99 -15.98 22.61
CA ILE A 173 2.80 -16.08 23.84
C ILE A 173 1.91 -16.36 25.06
N ILE A 174 0.81 -15.64 25.19
CA ILE A 174 -0.11 -15.81 26.32
C ILE A 174 -0.72 -17.22 26.33
N ASN A 175 -1.11 -17.77 25.17
CA ASN A 175 -1.68 -19.11 25.09
C ASN A 175 -0.62 -20.21 25.27
N SER A 176 0.48 -20.15 24.53
CA SER A 176 1.50 -21.21 24.51
C SER A 176 2.32 -21.29 25.78
N SER A 177 2.68 -20.15 26.39
CA SER A 177 3.61 -20.11 27.53
C SER A 177 2.92 -19.87 28.87
N TYR A 178 1.70 -19.33 28.88
CA TYR A 178 1.03 -18.90 30.10
C TYR A 178 -0.43 -19.40 30.23
N GLY A 179 -0.83 -20.36 29.38
CA GLY A 179 -2.14 -21.01 29.46
C GLY A 179 -3.31 -20.04 29.37
N GLY A 180 -3.18 -19.00 28.54
CA GLY A 180 -4.23 -18.00 28.33
C GLY A 180 -4.30 -16.91 29.41
N LYS A 181 -3.42 -16.93 30.43
CA LYS A 181 -3.49 -16.00 31.56
C LYS A 181 -2.56 -14.80 31.38
N VAL A 182 -3.13 -13.60 31.56
CA VAL A 182 -2.38 -12.34 31.51
C VAL A 182 -1.99 -11.88 32.93
N SER A 183 -0.79 -12.23 33.36
CA SER A 183 -0.11 -11.74 34.57
C SER A 183 0.84 -10.59 34.24
N ASN A 184 1.50 -10.00 35.24
CA ASN A 184 2.55 -9.00 34.97
C ASN A 184 3.77 -9.64 34.29
N GLU A 185 4.07 -10.89 34.65
CA GLU A 185 5.14 -11.67 34.03
C GLU A 185 4.84 -11.94 32.55
N SER A 186 3.66 -12.48 32.23
CA SER A 186 3.31 -12.81 30.84
C SER A 186 3.16 -11.57 29.96
N TYR A 187 2.69 -10.46 30.53
CA TYR A 187 2.69 -9.16 29.87
C TYR A 187 4.11 -8.66 29.55
N ASN A 188 5.03 -8.72 30.54
CA ASN A 188 6.40 -8.24 30.34
C ASN A 188 7.17 -9.14 29.35
N ALA A 189 6.96 -10.46 29.41
CA ALA A 189 7.55 -11.40 28.47
C ALA A 189 7.06 -11.14 27.03
N ALA A 190 5.76 -10.98 26.83
CA ALA A 190 5.20 -10.66 25.52
C ALA A 190 5.67 -9.30 25.01
N LYS A 191 5.67 -8.27 25.86
CA LYS A 191 6.18 -6.94 25.51
C LYS A 191 7.64 -6.99 25.04
N LYS A 192 8.49 -7.75 25.75
CA LYS A 192 9.91 -7.92 25.41
C LYS A 192 10.10 -8.67 24.09
N TYR A 193 9.39 -9.77 23.89
CA TYR A 193 9.51 -10.59 22.67
C TYR A 193 9.07 -9.84 21.40
N ILE A 194 7.97 -9.08 21.50
CA ILE A 194 7.39 -8.32 20.38
C ILE A 194 8.24 -7.08 20.04
N ASP A 195 9.24 -6.76 20.87
CA ASP A 195 10.01 -5.52 20.84
C ASP A 195 9.09 -4.28 20.81
N ALA A 196 8.11 -4.26 21.74
CA ALA A 196 7.20 -3.13 21.90
C ALA A 196 7.88 -2.02 22.71
N SER A 197 8.78 -1.29 22.06
CA SER A 197 9.58 -0.20 22.63
C SER A 197 8.95 1.18 22.39
N ASP A 198 8.27 1.37 21.27
CA ASP A 198 7.60 2.63 20.93
C ASP A 198 6.22 2.79 21.61
N ASN A 199 5.76 4.05 21.70
CA ASN A 199 4.51 4.41 22.37
C ASN A 199 3.26 3.74 21.77
N GLU A 200 3.23 3.52 20.45
CA GLU A 200 2.09 2.92 19.77
C GLU A 200 2.01 1.42 20.05
N SER A 201 3.12 0.71 19.87
CA SER A 201 3.24 -0.71 20.20
C SER A 201 2.90 -0.97 21.68
N ILE A 202 3.38 -0.12 22.60
CA ILE A 202 3.05 -0.22 24.03
C ILE A 202 1.53 -0.08 24.26
N LYS A 203 0.86 0.88 23.60
CA LYS A 203 -0.60 1.06 23.71
C LYS A 203 -1.34 -0.18 23.20
N ILE A 204 -0.90 -0.77 22.10
CA ILE A 204 -1.52 -1.96 21.51
C ILE A 204 -1.40 -3.16 22.48
N VAL A 205 -0.19 -3.44 22.98
CA VAL A 205 0.04 -4.56 23.93
C VAL A 205 -0.75 -4.37 25.22
N LYS A 206 -0.79 -3.14 25.78
CA LYS A 206 -1.61 -2.83 26.97
C LYS A 206 -3.10 -3.02 26.70
N GLY A 207 -3.59 -2.58 25.54
CA GLY A 207 -4.97 -2.76 25.12
C GLY A 207 -5.34 -4.24 25.02
N ALA A 208 -4.48 -5.04 24.38
CA ALA A 208 -4.65 -6.49 24.26
C ALA A 208 -4.70 -7.17 25.64
N ALA A 209 -3.74 -6.85 26.52
CA ALA A 209 -3.69 -7.38 27.87
C ALA A 209 -4.96 -7.07 28.68
N LYS A 210 -5.45 -5.82 28.57
CA LYS A 210 -6.71 -5.41 29.21
C LYS A 210 -7.89 -6.19 28.66
N ALA A 211 -8.00 -6.33 27.34
CA ALA A 211 -9.07 -7.05 26.67
C ALA A 211 -9.10 -8.53 27.12
N VAL A 212 -7.97 -9.23 27.08
CA VAL A 212 -7.89 -10.64 27.50
C VAL A 212 -8.26 -10.82 28.97
N ARG A 213 -7.80 -9.93 29.86
CA ARG A 213 -8.19 -9.97 31.29
C ARG A 213 -9.69 -9.77 31.47
N GLN A 214 -10.26 -8.77 30.79
CA GLN A 214 -11.68 -8.44 30.90
C GLN A 214 -12.55 -9.57 30.35
N TYR A 215 -12.29 -10.00 29.11
CA TYR A 215 -13.05 -11.06 28.47
C TYR A 215 -12.89 -12.40 29.19
N GLY A 216 -11.69 -12.75 29.65
CA GLY A 216 -11.48 -13.98 30.42
C GLY A 216 -12.19 -13.98 31.80
N GLN A 217 -12.40 -12.82 32.43
CA GLN A 217 -13.22 -12.73 33.65
C GLN A 217 -14.71 -12.94 33.35
N ILE A 218 -15.20 -12.36 32.24
CA ILE A 218 -16.59 -12.51 31.81
C ILE A 218 -16.86 -13.95 31.38
N GLU A 219 -15.96 -14.55 30.63
CA GLU A 219 -16.04 -15.95 30.21
C GLU A 219 -16.09 -16.90 31.42
N LYS A 220 -15.21 -16.73 32.41
CA LYS A 220 -15.27 -17.50 33.67
C LYS A 220 -16.59 -17.32 34.40
N LEU A 221 -17.17 -16.13 34.36
CA LEU A 221 -18.48 -15.85 34.96
C LEU A 221 -19.59 -16.60 34.22
N ILE A 222 -19.57 -16.58 32.89
CA ILE A 222 -20.52 -17.32 32.03
C ILE A 222 -20.41 -18.83 32.29
N LEU A 223 -19.19 -19.38 32.28
CA LEU A 223 -18.95 -20.81 32.51
C LEU A 223 -19.38 -21.27 33.90
N LYS A 224 -19.21 -20.43 34.93
CA LYS A 224 -19.61 -20.74 36.31
C LYS A 224 -21.12 -20.63 36.52
N ASN A 225 -21.76 -19.60 35.95
CA ASN A 225 -23.20 -19.40 36.04
C ASN A 225 -23.72 -18.61 34.82
N PRO A 226 -24.26 -19.28 33.80
CA PRO A 226 -24.76 -18.64 32.58
C PRO A 226 -25.91 -17.64 32.81
N LYS A 227 -26.61 -17.72 33.96
CA LYS A 227 -27.72 -16.82 34.31
C LYS A 227 -27.33 -15.79 35.37
N HIS A 228 -26.04 -15.57 35.59
CA HIS A 228 -25.56 -14.66 36.64
C HIS A 228 -26.10 -13.23 36.42
N PRO A 229 -26.69 -12.56 37.45
CA PRO A 229 -27.32 -11.24 37.30
C PRO A 229 -26.39 -10.15 36.72
N LYS A 230 -25.09 -10.20 37.06
CA LYS A 230 -24.07 -9.28 36.51
C LYS A 230 -23.91 -9.36 34.99
N LEU A 231 -24.28 -10.48 34.34
CA LEU A 231 -24.23 -10.58 32.88
C LEU A 231 -25.23 -9.64 32.20
N LYS A 232 -26.36 -9.32 32.86
CA LYS A 232 -27.33 -8.34 32.34
C LYS A 232 -26.79 -6.90 32.28
N GLN A 233 -25.71 -6.61 32.99
CA GLN A 233 -25.06 -5.29 33.03
C GLN A 233 -23.95 -5.16 31.98
N ILE A 234 -23.60 -6.24 31.28
CA ILE A 234 -22.55 -6.24 30.25
C ILE A 234 -23.19 -5.93 28.89
N PRO A 235 -22.55 -5.11 28.04
CA PRO A 235 -23.04 -4.84 26.69
C PRO A 235 -23.29 -6.12 25.89
N LYS A 236 -24.43 -6.17 25.20
CA LYS A 236 -24.85 -7.34 24.43
C LYS A 236 -23.86 -7.70 23.32
N SER A 237 -23.19 -6.71 22.72
CA SER A 237 -22.13 -6.93 21.73
C SER A 237 -20.97 -7.78 22.28
N VAL A 238 -20.50 -7.47 23.49
CA VAL A 238 -19.43 -8.21 24.18
C VAL A 238 -19.85 -9.65 24.49
N LEU A 239 -21.09 -9.84 24.96
CA LEU A 239 -21.61 -11.17 25.23
C LEU A 239 -21.72 -12.00 23.94
N ASN A 240 -22.24 -11.40 22.87
CA ASN A 240 -22.36 -12.07 21.57
C ASN A 240 -20.99 -12.46 21.01
N GLU A 241 -19.98 -11.59 21.09
CA GLU A 241 -18.62 -11.92 20.65
C GLU A 241 -18.03 -13.10 21.44
N LEU A 242 -18.18 -13.12 22.76
CA LEU A 242 -17.73 -14.23 23.61
C LEU A 242 -18.47 -15.53 23.28
N THR A 243 -19.80 -15.47 23.16
CA THR A 243 -20.61 -16.65 22.81
C THR A 243 -20.22 -17.19 21.43
N ASN A 244 -20.08 -16.33 20.42
CA ASN A 244 -19.67 -16.75 19.08
C ASN A 244 -18.27 -17.34 19.07
N ASN A 245 -17.32 -16.72 19.77
CA ASN A 245 -15.95 -17.24 19.87
C ASN A 245 -15.91 -18.61 20.57
N ASN A 246 -16.74 -18.83 21.59
CA ASN A 246 -16.82 -20.11 22.28
C ASN A 246 -17.45 -21.19 21.39
N ILE A 247 -18.53 -20.87 20.67
CA ILE A 247 -19.12 -21.78 19.67
C ILE A 247 -18.07 -22.19 18.63
N ILE A 248 -17.36 -21.22 18.07
CA ILE A 248 -16.29 -21.47 17.09
C ILE A 248 -15.19 -22.34 17.72
N ALA A 249 -14.73 -22.02 18.92
CA ALA A 249 -13.68 -22.77 19.60
C ALA A 249 -14.09 -24.22 19.90
N ASP A 250 -15.35 -24.45 20.27
CA ASP A 250 -15.91 -25.78 20.50
C ASP A 250 -15.90 -26.63 19.22
N GLU A 251 -16.28 -26.04 18.07
CA GLU A 251 -16.20 -26.70 16.75
C GLU A 251 -14.78 -27.09 16.36
N PHE A 252 -13.78 -26.33 16.82
CA PHE A 252 -12.36 -26.60 16.56
C PHE A 252 -11.65 -27.38 17.67
N SER A 253 -12.35 -27.80 18.72
CA SER A 253 -11.78 -28.62 19.80
C SER A 253 -11.47 -30.05 19.30
N ASP A 254 -10.31 -30.59 19.68
CA ASP A 254 -9.85 -31.92 19.23
C ASP A 254 -10.82 -33.06 19.61
N THR A 255 -11.69 -32.84 20.60
CA THR A 255 -12.77 -33.75 20.99
C THR A 255 -13.86 -33.93 19.92
N VAL A 256 -14.08 -32.94 19.05
CA VAL A 256 -15.07 -32.98 17.96
C VAL A 256 -14.46 -33.56 16.67
N ARG A 257 -13.15 -33.35 16.45
CA ARG A 257 -12.39 -33.90 15.29
C ARG A 257 -12.29 -35.42 15.23
N ALA A 258 -12.62 -36.14 16.31
CA ALA A 258 -12.69 -37.60 16.31
C ALA A 258 -13.79 -38.16 15.38
N LYS A 259 -14.73 -37.32 14.93
CA LYS A 259 -15.64 -37.65 13.82
C LYS A 259 -15.13 -37.00 12.54
N LYS A 260 -14.89 -37.81 11.51
CA LYS A 260 -14.63 -37.30 10.16
C LYS A 260 -15.77 -36.33 9.79
N PRO A 261 -15.47 -35.12 9.29
CA PRO A 261 -16.49 -34.25 8.75
C PRO A 261 -17.15 -34.99 7.57
N THR A 262 -18.47 -35.15 7.64
CA THR A 262 -19.33 -35.60 6.53
C THR A 262 -19.51 -34.50 5.51
#